data_AF-A0ABD2N6L2-F1
#
_entry.id   AF-A0ABD2N6L2-F1
#
_cell.length_a   1.000
_cell.length_b   1.000
_cell.length_c   1.000
_cell.angle_alpha   90.00
_cell.angle_beta   90.00
_cell.angle_gamma   90.00
#
_symmetry.space_group_name_H-M   'P 1'
#
loop_
_entity.id
_entity.type
_entity.pdbx_description
1 polymer ?
#
loop_
_entity_poly.entity_id
_entity_poly.type
_entity_poly.pdbx_seq_one_letter_code
_entity_poly.pdbx_strand_id
1 'polypeptide(L)'
;MPKIHFVHNYMHKLNLLLLQGLQHIKECKVFNDRIAFICNFFRVQKRAEKLRKEGVMLQCKSETLWLFHSKAVSTIIKNYKKISMVVNNIIIDRSSMNLDTINSAFCIQNVLKNDFLFYYLVCSIKYLYMQTTWRMLFKEKLM
;
A
#
# COMPACT_ATOMS: atom_id res chain seq x y z
N MET A 1 -5.00 -32.62 4.56
CA MET A 1 -4.90 -32.31 6.00
C MET A 1 -6.00 -31.31 6.40
N PRO A 2 -7.00 -31.69 7.21
CA PRO A 2 -8.17 -30.86 7.57
C PRO A 2 -7.81 -29.48 8.15
N LYS A 3 -6.69 -29.41 8.88
CA LYS A 3 -6.15 -28.18 9.49
C LYS A 3 -5.87 -27.05 8.48
N ILE A 4 -5.51 -27.39 7.24
CA ILE A 4 -5.23 -26.42 6.18
C ILE A 4 -6.52 -25.73 5.71
N HIS A 5 -7.61 -26.50 5.55
CA HIS A 5 -8.92 -25.96 5.18
C HIS A 5 -9.50 -25.05 6.27
N PHE A 6 -9.33 -25.39 7.56
CA PHE A 6 -9.76 -24.52 8.66
C PHE A 6 -9.00 -23.19 8.68
N VAL A 7 -7.65 -23.23 8.59
CA VAL A 7 -6.83 -22.01 8.55
C VAL A 7 -7.22 -21.12 7.36
N HIS A 8 -7.40 -21.71 6.18
CA HIS A 8 -7.83 -20.99 4.99
C HIS A 8 -9.21 -20.32 5.19
N ASN A 9 -10.17 -21.03 5.77
CA ASN A 9 -11.53 -20.52 5.96
C ASN A 9 -11.59 -19.36 6.99
N TYR A 10 -10.82 -19.44 8.08
CA TYR A 10 -10.70 -18.32 9.03
C TYR A 10 -9.99 -17.11 8.44
N MET A 11 -8.97 -17.33 7.61
CA MET A 11 -8.30 -16.25 6.89
C MET A 11 -9.22 -15.59 5.86
N HIS A 12 -10.03 -16.37 5.15
CA HIS A 12 -11.02 -15.83 4.22
C HIS A 12 -12.03 -14.96 4.97
N LYS A 13 -12.57 -15.42 6.11
CA LYS A 13 -13.47 -14.61 6.95
C LYS A 13 -12.82 -13.34 7.47
N LEU A 14 -11.57 -13.40 7.91
CA LEU A 14 -10.83 -12.20 8.35
C LEU A 14 -10.63 -11.22 7.19
N ASN A 15 -10.31 -11.70 5.99
CA ASN A 15 -10.18 -10.86 4.80
C ASN A 15 -11.51 -10.18 4.46
N LEU A 16 -12.64 -10.90 4.56
CA LEU A 16 -13.96 -10.31 4.34
C LEU A 16 -14.29 -9.22 5.36
N LEU A 17 -13.99 -9.44 6.66
CA LEU A 17 -14.19 -8.44 7.70
C LEU A 17 -13.35 -7.18 7.46
N LEU A 18 -12.08 -7.35 7.08
CA LEU A 18 -11.21 -6.22 6.75
C LEU A 18 -11.69 -5.49 5.50
N LEU A 19 -12.16 -6.21 4.47
CA LEU A 19 -12.73 -5.61 3.26
C LEU A 19 -14.00 -4.80 3.58
N GLN A 20 -14.89 -5.34 4.42
CA GLN A 20 -16.07 -4.61 4.90
C GLN A 20 -15.66 -3.38 5.70
N GLY A 21 -14.66 -3.48 6.58
CA GLY A 21 -14.10 -2.33 7.31
C GLY A 21 -13.62 -1.23 6.36
N LEU A 22 -12.88 -1.58 5.30
CA LEU A 22 -12.43 -0.64 4.26
C LEU A 22 -13.58 0.05 3.52
N GLN A 23 -14.73 -0.60 3.39
CA GLN A 23 -15.90 -0.06 2.66
C GLN A 23 -16.84 0.77 3.54
N HIS A 24 -16.99 0.40 4.81
CA HIS A 24 -18.01 0.96 5.70
C HIS A 24 -17.46 1.91 6.78
N ILE A 25 -16.18 1.80 7.15
CA ILE A 25 -15.55 2.74 8.10
C ILE A 25 -14.96 3.90 7.29
N LYS A 26 -15.45 5.12 7.54
CA LYS A 26 -15.07 6.32 6.77
C LYS A 26 -13.56 6.54 6.71
N GLU A 27 -12.88 6.39 7.84
CA GLU A 27 -11.43 6.53 8.00
C GLU A 27 -10.68 5.50 7.15
N CYS A 28 -11.17 4.26 7.13
CA CYS A 28 -10.59 3.18 6.35
C CYS A 28 -10.80 3.39 4.85
N LYS A 29 -11.95 3.96 4.45
CA LYS A 29 -12.21 4.37 3.07
C LYS A 29 -11.27 5.50 2.63
N VAL A 30 -11.10 6.54 3.45
CA VAL A 30 -10.15 7.63 3.19
C VAL A 30 -8.72 7.11 3.06
N PHE A 31 -8.32 6.20 3.95
CA PHE A 31 -7.05 5.50 3.85
C PHE A 31 -6.91 4.77 2.51
N ASN A 32 -7.95 4.04 2.10
CA ASN A 32 -7.97 3.31 0.85
C ASN A 32 -7.82 4.22 -0.37
N ASP A 33 -8.56 5.33 -0.40
CA ASP A 33 -8.50 6.33 -1.45
C ASP A 33 -7.11 6.97 -1.56
N ARG A 34 -6.43 7.18 -0.43
CA ARG A 34 -5.04 7.67 -0.40
C ARG A 34 -4.05 6.66 -0.96
N ILE A 35 -4.21 5.37 -0.66
CA ILE A 35 -3.38 4.31 -1.26
C ILE A 35 -3.59 4.28 -2.77
N ALA A 36 -4.84 4.34 -3.23
CA ALA A 36 -5.17 4.39 -4.64
C ALA A 36 -4.59 5.65 -5.31
N PHE A 37 -4.66 6.80 -4.64
CA PHE A 37 -4.09 8.06 -5.13
C PHE A 37 -2.57 7.96 -5.32
N ILE A 38 -1.82 7.42 -4.34
CA ILE A 38 -0.37 7.19 -4.45
C ILE A 38 -0.07 6.25 -5.63
N CYS A 39 -0.83 5.16 -5.76
CA CYS A 39 -0.66 4.20 -6.86
C CYS A 39 -0.90 4.84 -8.23
N ASN A 40 -1.97 5.63 -8.36
CA ASN A 40 -2.33 6.33 -9.59
C ASN A 40 -1.32 7.42 -9.94
N PHE A 41 -0.77 8.11 -8.94
CA PHE A 41 0.30 9.08 -9.15
C PHE A 41 1.50 8.44 -9.85
N PHE A 42 1.98 7.30 -9.36
CA PHE A 42 3.11 6.58 -9.97
C PHE A 42 2.75 5.71 -11.18
N ARG A 43 1.50 5.74 -11.67
CA ARG A 43 1.10 5.02 -12.88
C ARG A 43 1.63 5.68 -14.16
N VAL A 44 1.88 6.99 -14.13
CA VAL A 44 2.41 7.75 -15.28
C VAL A 44 3.90 7.43 -15.47
N GLN A 45 4.28 7.10 -16.70
CA GLN A 45 5.60 6.54 -17.05
C GLN A 45 6.78 7.33 -16.47
N LYS A 46 6.85 8.65 -16.70
CA LYS A 46 7.94 9.49 -16.17
C LYS A 46 8.11 9.39 -14.64
N ARG A 47 7.00 9.32 -13.90
CA ARG A 47 7.00 9.22 -12.43
C ARG A 47 7.32 7.81 -11.97
N ALA A 48 6.78 6.81 -12.68
CA ALA A 48 7.11 5.40 -12.48
C ALA A 48 8.60 5.13 -12.66
N GLU A 49 9.23 5.73 -13.68
CA GLU A 49 10.66 5.62 -13.96
C GLU A 49 11.52 6.25 -12.85
N LYS A 50 11.17 7.45 -12.38
CA LYS A 50 11.83 8.07 -11.20
C LYS A 50 11.77 7.14 -9.98
N LEU A 51 10.64 6.46 -9.76
CA LEU A 51 10.48 5.50 -8.66
C LEU A 51 11.25 4.18 -8.88
N ARG A 52 11.30 3.67 -10.12
CA ARG A 52 12.05 2.46 -10.48
C ARG A 52 13.56 2.65 -10.33
N LYS A 53 14.09 3.84 -10.56
CA LYS A 53 15.51 4.16 -10.31
C LYS A 53 15.92 3.92 -8.85
N GLU A 54 14.99 4.07 -7.90
CA GLU A 54 15.21 3.75 -6.49
C GLU A 54 15.01 2.26 -6.14
N GLY A 55 14.78 1.41 -7.15
CA GLY A 55 14.49 -0.02 -7.00
C GLY A 55 13.08 -0.31 -6.50
N VAL A 56 12.13 0.61 -6.69
CA VAL A 56 10.74 0.45 -6.22
C VAL A 56 9.81 0.23 -7.40
N MET A 57 9.07 -0.88 -7.37
CA MET A 57 8.03 -1.18 -8.35
C MET A 57 6.67 -1.26 -7.67
N LEU A 58 5.89 -0.19 -7.76
CA LEU A 58 4.51 -0.17 -7.27
C LEU A 58 3.63 -1.04 -8.17
N GLN A 59 3.07 -2.10 -7.59
CA GLN A 59 2.11 -2.95 -8.29
C GLN A 59 0.72 -2.29 -8.24
N CYS A 60 0.47 -1.40 -9.21
CA CYS A 60 -0.80 -0.69 -9.33
C CYS A 60 -1.85 -1.45 -10.19
N LYS A 61 -1.72 -2.76 -10.35
CA LYS A 61 -2.67 -3.59 -11.13
C LYS A 61 -2.94 -4.90 -10.40
N SER A 62 -4.21 -5.22 -10.15
CA SER A 62 -4.66 -6.56 -9.82
C SER A 62 -6.11 -6.75 -10.24
N GLU A 63 -6.46 -7.99 -10.60
CA GLU A 63 -7.81 -8.40 -11.03
C GLU A 63 -8.84 -8.34 -9.89
N THR A 64 -8.40 -8.33 -8.62
CA THR A 64 -9.29 -8.16 -7.46
C THR A 64 -8.80 -7.00 -6.58
N LEU A 65 -9.74 -6.18 -6.11
CA LEU A 65 -9.49 -5.02 -5.25
C LEU A 65 -8.66 -5.42 -4.01
N TRP A 66 -8.89 -6.60 -3.43
CA TRP A 66 -8.16 -7.05 -2.24
C TRP A 66 -6.67 -7.35 -2.49
N LEU A 67 -6.35 -8.10 -3.55
CA LEU A 67 -4.96 -8.40 -3.91
C LEU A 67 -4.21 -7.12 -4.32
N PHE A 68 -4.92 -6.18 -4.96
CA PHE A 68 -4.41 -4.84 -5.21
C PHE A 68 -4.08 -4.11 -3.91
N HIS A 69 -5.01 -4.03 -2.95
CA HIS A 69 -4.81 -3.29 -1.70
C HIS A 69 -3.71 -3.93 -0.83
N SER A 70 -3.69 -5.26 -0.69
CA SER A 70 -2.65 -5.97 0.07
C SER A 70 -1.25 -5.72 -0.50
N LYS A 71 -1.07 -5.86 -1.82
CA LYS A 71 0.23 -5.72 -2.49
C LYS A 71 0.67 -4.26 -2.55
N ALA A 72 -0.25 -3.34 -2.84
CA ALA A 72 0.01 -1.91 -2.87
C ALA A 72 0.43 -1.41 -1.49
N VAL A 73 -0.37 -1.69 -0.46
CA VAL A 73 -0.06 -1.32 0.93
C VAL A 73 1.27 -1.94 1.35
N SER A 74 1.50 -3.23 1.09
CA SER A 74 2.77 -3.91 1.40
C SER A 74 3.97 -3.27 0.71
N THR A 75 3.82 -2.86 -0.55
CA THR A 75 4.90 -2.23 -1.31
C THR A 75 5.19 -0.82 -0.79
N ILE A 76 4.15 -0.06 -0.46
CA ILE A 76 4.27 1.28 0.13
C ILE A 76 4.95 1.20 1.51
N ILE A 77 4.55 0.24 2.35
CA ILE A 77 5.19 0.00 3.65
C ILE A 77 6.68 -0.28 3.50
N LYS A 78 7.04 -1.24 2.64
CA LYS A 78 8.43 -1.68 2.48
C LYS A 78 9.33 -0.57 1.95
N ASN A 79 8.78 0.31 1.13
CA ASN A 79 9.52 1.34 0.42
C ASN A 79 9.17 2.76 0.88
N TYR A 80 8.59 2.92 2.07
CA TYR A 80 8.02 4.18 2.55
C TYR A 80 8.98 5.36 2.44
N LYS A 81 10.21 5.19 2.94
CA LYS A 81 11.27 6.20 2.89
C LYS A 81 11.65 6.57 1.46
N LYS A 82 11.81 5.56 0.59
CA LYS A 82 12.17 5.76 -0.83
C LYS A 82 11.07 6.49 -1.59
N ILE A 83 9.81 6.12 -1.36
CA ILE A 83 8.65 6.80 -1.96
C ILE A 83 8.63 8.27 -1.52
N SER A 84 8.76 8.54 -0.21
CA SER A 84 8.78 9.93 0.29
C SER A 84 9.94 10.74 -0.29
N MET A 85 11.12 10.13 -0.45
CA MET A 85 12.28 10.76 -1.10
C MET A 85 11.99 11.11 -2.57
N VAL A 86 11.46 10.17 -3.35
CA VAL A 86 11.13 10.40 -4.77
C VAL A 86 10.08 11.50 -4.93
N VAL A 87 9.04 11.49 -4.08
CA VAL A 87 8.01 12.53 -4.06
C VAL A 87 8.63 13.89 -3.73
N ASN A 88 9.53 13.95 -2.75
CA ASN A 88 10.25 15.16 -2.39
C ASN A 88 11.13 15.69 -3.55
N ASN A 89 11.81 14.79 -4.25
CA ASN A 89 12.62 15.17 -5.41
C ASN A 89 11.76 15.72 -6.55
N ILE A 90 10.56 15.16 -6.77
CA ILE A 90 9.59 15.72 -7.74
C ILE A 90 9.14 17.13 -7.34
N ILE A 91 9.00 17.40 -6.05
CA ILE A 91 8.60 18.73 -5.55
C ILE A 91 9.71 19.77 -5.74
N ILE A 92 10.97 19.38 -5.53
CA ILE A 92 12.14 20.27 -5.65
C ILE A 92 12.46 20.52 -7.13
N ASP A 93 12.44 19.48 -7.96
CA ASP A 93 12.74 19.51 -9.39
C ASP A 93 11.54 19.99 -10.22
N ARG A 94 11.11 21.24 -9.96
CA ARG A 94 9.91 21.86 -10.56
C ARG A 94 9.99 22.06 -12.07
N SER A 95 11.18 22.08 -12.65
CA SER A 95 11.39 22.32 -14.09
C SER A 95 10.95 21.14 -14.97
N SER A 96 10.83 19.93 -14.41
CA SER A 96 10.53 18.71 -15.17
C SER A 96 9.05 18.30 -15.17
N MET A 97 8.19 18.97 -14.40
CA MET A 97 6.82 18.53 -14.13
C MET A 97 5.81 19.69 -14.19
N ASN A 98 4.56 19.38 -14.55
CA ASN A 98 3.48 20.36 -14.51
C ASN A 98 3.01 20.67 -13.08
N LEU A 99 2.33 21.81 -12.91
CA LEU A 99 1.88 22.30 -11.61
C LEU A 99 0.97 21.31 -10.88
N ASP A 100 0.06 20.64 -11.59
CA ASP A 100 -0.83 19.64 -11.01
C ASP A 100 -0.08 18.43 -10.44
N THR A 101 1.00 18.00 -11.11
CA THR A 101 1.86 16.93 -10.60
C THR A 101 2.58 17.37 -9.34
N ILE A 102 3.07 18.61 -9.31
CA ILE A 102 3.77 19.16 -8.14
C ILE A 102 2.79 19.26 -6.96
N ASN A 103 1.58 19.77 -7.18
CA ASN A 103 0.54 19.85 -6.14
C ASN A 103 0.13 18.46 -5.63
N SER A 104 -0.05 17.50 -6.54
CA SER A 104 -0.33 16.11 -6.17
C SER A 104 0.80 15.50 -5.35
N ALA A 105 2.06 15.77 -5.72
CA ALA A 105 3.23 15.34 -4.98
C ALA A 105 3.26 15.96 -3.57
N PHE A 106 2.95 17.24 -3.42
CA PHE A 106 2.80 17.89 -2.11
C PHE A 106 1.74 17.21 -1.25
N CYS A 107 0.56 16.92 -1.82
CA CYS A 107 -0.50 16.21 -1.10
C CYS A 107 -0.03 14.83 -0.62
N ILE A 108 0.66 14.07 -1.49
CA ILE A 108 1.23 12.76 -1.10
C ILE A 108 2.26 12.95 0.01
N GLN A 109 3.16 13.92 -0.11
CA GLN A 109 4.19 14.17 0.89
C GLN A 109 3.59 14.57 2.24
N ASN A 110 2.51 15.34 2.25
CA ASN A 110 1.78 15.69 3.45
C ASN A 110 1.13 14.45 4.09
N VAL A 111 0.50 13.58 3.31
CA VAL A 111 -0.04 12.29 3.79
C VAL A 111 1.06 11.40 4.37
N LEU A 112 2.23 11.35 3.75
CA LEU A 112 3.35 10.52 4.20
C LEU A 112 4.11 11.09 5.42
N LYS A 113 3.97 12.37 5.75
CA LYS A 113 4.71 12.98 6.87
C LYS A 113 3.83 13.33 8.05
N ASN A 114 2.64 13.87 7.77
CA ASN A 114 1.84 14.57 8.76
C ASN A 114 0.54 13.83 9.10
N ASP A 115 0.16 12.80 8.32
CA ASP A 115 -1.07 12.06 8.56
C ASP A 115 -0.85 10.84 9.47
N PHE A 116 -1.03 11.06 10.76
CA PHE A 116 -0.87 10.03 11.79
C PHE A 116 -1.79 8.82 11.55
N LEU A 117 -3.04 9.05 11.18
CA LEU A 117 -4.03 7.98 10.98
C LEU A 117 -3.63 7.09 9.79
N PHE A 118 -3.16 7.69 8.70
CA PHE A 118 -2.61 6.95 7.57
C PHE A 118 -1.42 6.10 8.02
N TYR A 119 -0.46 6.67 8.74
CA TYR A 119 0.70 5.94 9.24
C TYR A 119 0.32 4.78 10.17
N TYR A 120 -0.63 5.02 11.09
CA TYR A 120 -1.15 4.01 12.00
C TYR A 120 -1.81 2.84 11.25
N LEU A 121 -2.64 3.12 10.25
CA LEU A 121 -3.32 2.09 9.45
C LEU A 121 -2.32 1.31 8.58
N VAL A 122 -1.34 1.99 7.98
CA VAL A 122 -0.21 1.37 7.26
C VAL A 122 0.51 0.36 8.17
N CYS A 123 0.84 0.75 9.41
CA CYS A 123 1.54 -0.11 10.36
C CYS A 123 0.66 -1.27 10.87
N SER A 124 -0.61 -1.00 11.15
CA SER A 124 -1.58 -2.00 11.63
C SER A 124 -1.80 -3.09 10.58
N ILE A 125 -1.98 -2.70 9.32
CA ILE A 125 -2.15 -3.64 8.21
C ILE A 125 -0.87 -4.45 7.99
N LYS A 126 0.32 -3.82 8.08
CA LYS A 126 1.61 -4.56 8.05
C LYS A 126 1.64 -5.67 9.09
N TYR A 127 1.26 -5.35 10.32
CA TYR A 127 1.27 -6.29 11.44
C TYR A 127 0.30 -7.45 11.21
N LEU A 128 -0.93 -7.15 10.77
CA LEU A 128 -1.92 -8.17 10.42
C LEU A 128 -1.44 -9.10 9.30
N TYR A 129 -0.82 -8.56 8.25
CA TYR A 129 -0.24 -9.38 7.18
C TYR A 129 0.95 -10.21 7.66
N MET A 130 1.87 -9.65 8.46
CA MET A 130 2.98 -10.41 8.99
C MET A 130 2.51 -11.62 9.80
N GLN A 131 1.52 -11.45 10.69
CA GLN A 131 1.02 -12.53 11.55
C GLN A 131 0.27 -13.62 10.76
N THR A 132 -0.44 -13.24 9.71
CA THR A 132 -1.21 -14.17 8.88
C THR A 132 -0.34 -14.93 7.88
N THR A 133 0.72 -14.32 7.32
CA THR A 133 1.60 -14.97 6.34
C THR A 133 2.73 -15.78 6.99
N TRP A 134 3.34 -15.31 8.09
CA TRP A 134 4.42 -16.04 8.79
C TRP A 134 3.94 -17.37 9.40
N ARG A 135 2.72 -17.41 9.93
CA ARG A 135 2.14 -18.65 10.49
C ARG A 135 1.81 -19.70 9.44
N MET A 136 1.66 -19.32 8.17
CA MET A 136 1.45 -20.26 7.06
C MET A 136 2.78 -20.86 6.58
N LEU A 137 3.79 -20.02 6.32
CA LEU A 137 5.11 -20.47 5.85
C LEU A 137 5.85 -21.35 6.87
N PHE A 138 5.68 -21.12 8.17
CA PHE A 138 6.27 -21.98 9.20
C PHE A 138 5.53 -23.31 9.37
N LYS A 139 4.23 -23.38 9.06
CA LYS A 139 3.48 -24.65 9.09
C LYS A 139 3.71 -25.50 7.85
N GLU A 140 4.03 -24.89 6.71
CA GLU A 140 4.38 -25.61 5.47
C GLU A 140 5.83 -26.14 5.48
N LYS A 141 6.74 -25.57 6.27
CA LYS A 141 8.13 -26.07 6.40
C LYS A 141 8.34 -27.13 7.48
N LEU A 142 7.31 -27.44 8.27
CA LEU A 142 7.32 -28.47 9.34
C LEU A 142 6.42 -29.67 9.02
N MET A 143 5.90 -29.75 7.80
CA MET A 143 5.31 -30.96 7.19
C MET A 143 6.14 -31.34 5.96
#